data_AF-A0A970IPQ8-F1
#
_entry.id   AF-A0A970IPQ8-F1
#
_cell.length_a   1.000
_cell.length_b   1.000
_cell.length_c   1.000
_cell.angle_alpha   90.00
_cell.angle_beta   90.00
_cell.angle_gamma   90.00
#
_symmetry.space_group_name_H-M   'P 1'
#
loop_
_entity.id
_entity.type
_entity.pdbx_description
1 polymer ?
#
loop_
_entity_poly.entity_id
_entity_poly.type
_entity_poly.pdbx_seq_one_letter_code
_entity_poly.pdbx_strand_id
1 'polypeptide(L)'
;MIILAAILDRYDGKLARLLGAESDFGKQLDSLCDLISFGVAPAVISWQLHASMLEGPWHTVGYALAVLFPLAGAFRLARFNLTEDTTVFQGVPITLAGSFLILFSLMETYALIRGRFGTGWFIAAGVLALLLSFLMASRLRIPKR
;
A
#
# COMPACT_ATOMS: atom_id res chain seq x y z
N MET A 1 13.06 4.47 8.14
CA MET A 1 12.05 5.20 8.94
C MET A 1 10.64 4.64 8.80
N ILE A 2 10.27 3.99 7.69
CA ILE A 2 8.91 3.42 7.52
C ILE A 2 8.70 2.13 8.32
N ILE A 3 9.70 1.26 8.44
CA ILE A 3 9.60 0.06 9.29
C ILE A 3 9.36 0.46 10.76
N LEU A 4 9.99 1.56 11.20
CA LEU A 4 9.79 2.11 12.54
C LEU A 4 8.37 2.69 12.69
N ALA A 5 7.87 3.38 11.65
CA ALA A 5 6.50 3.88 11.61
C ALA A 5 5.46 2.74 11.66
N ALA A 6 5.64 1.67 10.87
CA ALA A 6 4.76 0.50 10.87
C ALA A 6 4.76 -0.25 12.23
N ILE A 7 5.88 -0.23 12.95
CA ILE A 7 5.94 -0.78 14.31
C ILE A 7 5.18 0.14 15.27
N LEU A 8 5.43 1.46 15.22
CA LEU A 8 4.76 2.43 16.08
C LEU A 8 3.24 2.48 15.85
N ASP A 9 2.75 2.42 14.62
CA ASP A 9 1.32 2.36 14.27
C ASP A 9 0.63 1.15 14.93
N ARG A 10 1.33 0.00 14.94
CA ARG A 10 0.86 -1.22 15.59
C ARG A 10 0.83 -1.13 17.12
N TYR A 11 1.64 -0.26 17.71
CA TYR A 11 1.63 0.00 19.15
C TYR A 11 0.62 1.10 19.53
N ASP A 12 0.44 2.13 18.71
CA ASP A 12 -0.52 3.21 18.95
C ASP A 12 -1.97 2.69 18.88
N GLY A 13 -2.27 1.83 17.92
CA GLY A 13 -3.57 1.13 17.85
C GLY A 13 -3.86 0.22 19.05
N LYS A 14 -2.82 -0.33 19.72
CA LYS A 14 -2.97 -1.10 20.96
C LYS A 14 -3.16 -0.21 22.19
N LEU A 15 -2.46 0.92 22.24
CA LEU A 15 -2.56 1.91 23.32
C LEU A 15 -3.93 2.61 23.31
N ALA A 16 -4.43 2.99 22.14
CA ALA A 16 -5.78 3.57 21.97
C ALA A 16 -6.89 2.61 22.41
N ARG A 17 -6.73 1.31 22.12
CA ARG A 17 -7.62 0.24 22.58
C ARG A 17 -7.64 0.06 24.10
N LEU A 18 -6.48 0.18 24.74
CA LEU A 18 -6.34 0.04 26.18
C LEU A 18 -6.94 1.24 26.95
N LEU A 19 -6.99 2.41 26.31
CA LEU A 19 -7.52 3.66 26.87
C LEU A 19 -9.04 3.85 26.71
N GLY A 20 -9.73 2.92 26.05
CA GLY A 20 -11.19 2.97 25.88
C GLY A 20 -11.70 4.14 25.03
N ALA A 21 -10.81 4.79 24.27
CA ALA A 21 -11.11 5.95 23.42
C ALA A 21 -11.46 5.55 21.97
N GLU A 22 -12.15 4.43 21.77
CA GLU A 22 -12.60 4.02 20.44
C GLU A 22 -13.85 4.81 20.02
N SER A 23 -13.66 5.97 19.37
CA SER A 23 -14.74 6.66 18.66
C SER A 23 -14.88 6.12 17.24
N ASP A 24 -16.09 6.15 16.67
CA ASP A 24 -16.31 5.76 15.27
C ASP A 24 -15.50 6.64 14.29
N PHE A 25 -15.27 7.90 14.67
CA PHE A 25 -14.35 8.79 13.96
C PHE A 25 -12.89 8.30 14.04
N GLY A 26 -12.45 7.81 15.20
CA GLY A 26 -11.12 7.25 15.39
C GLY A 26 -10.86 6.01 14.52
N LYS A 27 -11.85 5.13 14.37
CA LYS A 27 -11.75 3.96 13.48
C LYS A 27 -11.58 4.35 12.00
N GLN A 28 -12.26 5.42 11.59
CA GLN A 28 -12.12 5.98 10.24
C GLN A 28 -10.74 6.63 10.04
N LEU A 29 -10.24 7.33 11.05
CA LEU A 29 -8.91 7.94 11.02
C LEU A 29 -7.79 6.89 10.97
N ASP A 30 -7.88 5.82 11.77
CA ASP A 30 -6.95 4.69 11.76
C ASP A 30 -6.86 4.05 10.36
N SER A 31 -8.01 3.85 9.72
CA SER A 31 -8.07 3.31 8.37
C SER A 31 -7.46 4.23 7.29
N LEU A 32 -7.55 5.55 7.48
CA LEU A 32 -6.89 6.54 6.61
C LEU A 32 -5.37 6.57 6.87
N CYS A 33 -4.93 6.43 8.12
CA CYS A 33 -3.53 6.29 8.46
C CYS A 33 -2.92 5.03 7.81
N ASP A 34 -3.62 3.91 7.86
CA ASP A 34 -3.24 2.67 7.16
C ASP A 34 -3.09 2.88 5.65
N LEU A 35 -4.00 3.64 5.02
CA LEU A 35 -3.92 3.98 3.60
C LEU A 35 -2.67 4.81 3.26
N ILE A 36 -2.30 5.75 4.12
CA ILE A 36 -1.11 6.59 3.91
C ILE A 36 0.16 5.77 4.13
N SER A 37 0.24 5.06 5.26
CA SER A 37 1.40 4.26 5.67
C SER A 37 1.70 3.11 4.71
N PHE A 38 0.67 2.41 4.23
CA PHE A 38 0.82 1.21 3.39
C PHE A 38 0.38 1.40 1.94
N GLY A 39 -0.34 2.46 1.61
CA GLY A 39 -0.68 2.79 0.21
C GLY A 39 0.31 3.78 -0.38
N VAL A 40 0.37 4.97 0.20
CA VAL A 40 1.11 6.11 -0.36
C VAL A 40 2.62 5.93 -0.18
N ALA A 41 3.08 5.62 1.03
CA ALA A 41 4.51 5.56 1.30
C ALA A 41 5.26 4.50 0.47
N PRO A 42 4.73 3.27 0.28
CA PRO A 42 5.34 2.26 -0.58
C PRO A 42 5.38 2.67 -2.06
N ALA A 43 4.29 3.27 -2.55
CA ALA A 43 4.18 3.70 -3.93
C ALA A 43 5.19 4.82 -4.25
N VAL A 44 5.38 5.77 -3.33
CA VAL A 44 6.36 6.85 -3.47
C VAL A 44 7.79 6.31 -3.45
N ILE A 45 8.12 5.36 -2.56
CA ILE A 45 9.48 4.78 -2.53
C ILE A 45 9.80 4.04 -3.82
N SER A 46 8.88 3.17 -4.26
CA SER A 46 9.07 2.40 -5.49
C SER A 46 9.27 3.33 -6.69
N TRP A 47 8.51 4.43 -6.75
CA TRP A 47 8.69 5.45 -7.77
C TRP A 47 10.05 6.16 -7.69
N GLN A 48 10.46 6.62 -6.51
CA GLN A 48 11.72 7.36 -6.33
C GLN A 48 12.95 6.52 -6.72
N LEU A 49 12.91 5.20 -6.53
CA LEU A 49 13.98 4.29 -6.96
C LEU A 49 14.20 4.31 -8.47
N HIS A 50 13.16 4.57 -9.25
CA HIS A 50 13.21 4.55 -10.71
C HIS A 50 13.19 5.95 -11.35
N ALA A 51 12.78 6.97 -10.60
CA ALA A 51 12.59 8.33 -11.10
C ALA A 51 13.86 8.92 -11.76
N SER A 52 15.05 8.58 -11.25
CA SER A 52 16.33 9.03 -11.80
C SER A 52 16.74 8.34 -13.10
N MET A 53 16.12 7.21 -13.45
CA MET A 53 16.42 6.42 -14.66
C MET A 53 15.41 6.62 -15.78
N LEU A 54 14.28 7.28 -15.50
CA LEU A 54 13.16 7.43 -16.41
C LEU A 54 13.10 8.85 -16.92
N GLU A 55 13.28 9.01 -18.23
CA GLU A 55 13.14 10.28 -18.93
C GLU A 55 11.93 10.26 -19.88
N GLY A 56 11.39 11.45 -20.17
CA GLY A 56 10.29 11.63 -21.12
C GLY A 56 8.96 10.99 -20.66
N PRO A 57 8.19 10.35 -21.56
CA PRO A 57 6.83 9.88 -21.26
C PRO A 57 6.79 8.81 -20.16
N TRP A 58 7.86 8.03 -20.00
CA TRP A 58 7.99 7.03 -18.95
C TRP A 58 8.00 7.63 -17.54
N HIS A 59 8.45 8.87 -17.43
CA HIS A 59 8.44 9.59 -16.16
C HIS A 59 7.00 9.89 -15.70
N THR A 60 6.15 10.32 -16.63
CA THR A 60 4.72 10.56 -16.37
C THR A 60 3.98 9.27 -16.03
N VAL A 61 4.30 8.17 -16.70
CA VAL A 61 3.69 6.86 -16.44
C VAL A 61 3.98 6.39 -15.02
N GLY A 62 5.22 6.54 -14.53
CA GLY A 62 5.54 6.11 -13.18
C GLY A 62 4.88 6.97 -12.10
N TYR A 63 4.71 8.28 -12.30
CA TYR A 63 3.85 9.08 -11.44
C TYR A 63 2.39 8.61 -11.44
N ALA A 64 1.84 8.28 -12.61
CA ALA A 64 0.48 7.77 -12.70
C ALA A 64 0.30 6.45 -11.93
N LEU A 65 1.27 5.53 -12.04
CA LEU A 65 1.28 4.27 -11.28
C LEU A 65 1.40 4.51 -9.77
N ALA A 66 2.25 5.46 -9.35
CA ALA A 66 2.43 5.81 -7.94
C ALA A 66 1.17 6.40 -7.30
N VAL A 67 0.34 7.10 -8.08
CA VAL A 67 -0.96 7.63 -7.61
C VAL A 67 -2.06 6.57 -7.69
N LEU A 68 -2.06 5.74 -8.72
CA LEU A 68 -3.10 4.73 -8.95
C LEU A 68 -3.18 3.70 -7.81
N PHE A 69 -2.04 3.26 -7.28
CA PHE A 69 -1.98 2.28 -6.19
C PHE A 69 -2.71 2.75 -4.90
N PRO A 70 -2.36 3.91 -4.30
CA PRO A 70 -3.13 4.43 -3.16
C PRO A 70 -4.56 4.80 -3.54
N LEU A 71 -4.84 5.23 -4.78
CA LEU A 71 -6.22 5.50 -5.22
C LEU A 71 -7.10 4.23 -5.18
N ALA A 72 -6.57 3.08 -5.63
CA ALA A 72 -7.24 1.79 -5.52
C ALA A 72 -7.46 1.38 -4.06
N GLY A 73 -6.49 1.69 -3.19
CA GLY A 73 -6.62 1.57 -1.73
C GLY A 73 -7.77 2.40 -1.14
N ALA A 74 -7.84 3.68 -1.51
CA ALA A 74 -8.89 4.59 -1.07
C ALA A 74 -10.28 4.14 -1.54
N PHE A 75 -10.38 3.67 -2.79
CA PHE A 75 -11.63 3.12 -3.32
C PHE A 75 -12.11 1.88 -2.56
N ARG A 76 -11.18 0.98 -2.20
CA ARG A 76 -11.51 -0.16 -1.33
C ARG A 76 -11.98 0.31 0.05
N LEU A 77 -11.33 1.32 0.62
CA LEU A 77 -11.70 1.84 1.94
C LEU A 77 -13.10 2.46 1.93
N ALA A 78 -13.42 3.26 0.92
CA ALA A 78 -14.76 3.83 0.75
C ALA A 78 -15.85 2.74 0.67
N ARG A 79 -15.56 1.62 0.00
CA ARG A 79 -16.48 0.47 -0.06
C ARG A 79 -16.61 -0.27 1.27
N PHE A 80 -15.52 -0.39 2.03
CA PHE A 80 -15.55 -0.99 3.37
C PHE A 80 -16.40 -0.14 4.33
N ASN A 81 -16.26 1.19 4.27
CA ASN A 81 -17.05 2.11 5.09
C ASN A 81 -18.56 2.09 4.79
N LEU A 82 -18.95 1.79 3.54
CA LEU A 82 -20.35 1.69 3.14
C LEU A 82 -20.97 0.30 3.38
N THR A 83 -20.16 -0.71 3.69
CA THR A 83 -20.64 -2.07 3.95
C THR A 83 -20.67 -2.29 5.46
N GLU A 84 -21.79 -1.99 6.11
CA GLU A 84 -22.01 -2.18 7.56
C GLU A 84 -22.00 -3.68 7.98
N ASP A 85 -21.96 -4.61 7.03
CA ASP A 85 -22.05 -6.05 7.28
C ASP A 85 -20.71 -6.71 7.63
N THR A 86 -20.58 -7.11 8.90
CA THR A 86 -19.37 -7.62 9.57
C THR A 86 -19.00 -9.08 9.25
N THR A 87 -19.62 -9.70 8.25
CA THR A 87 -19.55 -11.15 8.05
C THR A 87 -18.59 -11.62 6.95
N VAL A 88 -18.06 -10.73 6.11
CA VAL A 88 -17.19 -11.12 4.97
C VAL A 88 -16.07 -10.11 4.73
N PHE A 89 -14.80 -10.55 4.78
CA PHE A 89 -13.67 -9.75 4.29
C PHE A 89 -13.78 -9.62 2.76
N GLN A 90 -13.96 -8.39 2.26
CA GLN A 90 -13.93 -8.10 0.83
C GLN A 90 -12.55 -7.57 0.42
N GLY A 91 -11.81 -8.39 -0.33
CA GLY A 91 -10.53 -8.02 -0.95
C GLY A 91 -9.33 -8.10 -0.01
N VAL A 92 -8.14 -7.97 -0.60
CA VAL A 92 -6.86 -8.05 0.13
C VAL A 92 -6.61 -6.76 0.94
N PRO A 93 -6.21 -6.85 2.24
CA PRO A 93 -5.84 -5.70 3.06
C PRO A 93 -4.79 -4.79 2.41
N ILE A 94 -4.97 -3.47 2.52
CA ILE A 94 -4.01 -2.50 1.98
C ILE A 94 -2.67 -2.63 2.68
N THR A 95 -2.70 -2.96 3.96
CA THR A 95 -1.53 -3.33 4.75
C THR A 95 -0.75 -4.48 4.11
N LEU A 96 -1.44 -5.51 3.61
CA LEU A 96 -0.81 -6.66 2.94
C LEU A 96 -0.22 -6.24 1.58
N ALA A 97 -1.01 -5.55 0.75
CA ALA A 97 -0.56 -5.09 -0.56
C ALA A 97 0.64 -4.13 -0.47
N GLY A 98 0.57 -3.16 0.44
CA GLY A 98 1.65 -2.24 0.75
C GLY A 98 2.91 -2.93 1.24
N SER A 99 2.76 -3.93 2.11
CA SER A 99 3.88 -4.72 2.62
C SER A 99 4.61 -5.47 1.50
N PHE A 100 3.87 -6.07 0.55
CA PHE A 100 4.47 -6.70 -0.62
C PHE A 100 5.22 -5.70 -1.50
N LEU A 101 4.66 -4.51 -1.73
CA LEU A 101 5.30 -3.48 -2.54
C LEU A 101 6.58 -2.93 -1.87
N ILE A 102 6.57 -2.74 -0.55
CA ILE A 102 7.77 -2.38 0.22
C ILE A 102 8.83 -3.47 0.11
N LEU A 103 8.44 -4.73 0.31
CA LEU A 103 9.38 -5.85 0.28
C LEU A 103 10.04 -5.95 -1.10
N PHE A 104 9.27 -5.75 -2.16
CA PHE A 104 9.78 -5.70 -3.53
C PHE A 104 10.76 -4.52 -3.72
N SER A 105 10.38 -3.32 -3.25
CA SER A 105 11.24 -2.12 -3.31
C SER A 105 12.56 -2.30 -2.53
N LEU A 106 12.55 -3.10 -1.46
CA LEU A 106 13.76 -3.46 -0.73
C LEU A 106 14.67 -4.38 -1.55
N MET A 107 14.11 -5.36 -2.26
CA MET A 107 14.87 -6.21 -3.19
C MET A 107 15.49 -5.40 -4.33
N GLU A 108 14.75 -4.42 -4.85
CA GLU A 108 15.22 -3.46 -5.84
C GLU A 108 16.41 -2.64 -5.33
N THR A 109 16.31 -2.12 -4.10
CA THR A 109 17.41 -1.38 -3.45
C THR A 109 18.64 -2.27 -3.31
N TYR A 110 18.47 -3.54 -2.96
CA TYR A 110 19.58 -4.50 -2.89
C TYR A 110 20.19 -4.78 -4.27
N ALA A 111 19.36 -4.90 -5.31
CA ALA A 111 19.83 -5.07 -6.69
C ALA A 111 20.58 -3.83 -7.21
N LEU A 112 20.16 -2.63 -6.81
CA LEU A 112 20.83 -1.36 -7.10
C LEU A 112 22.25 -1.32 -6.52
N ILE A 113 22.40 -1.67 -5.24
CA ILE A 113 23.71 -1.71 -4.57
C ILE A 113 24.65 -2.75 -5.23
N ARG A 114 24.09 -3.85 -5.77
CA ARG A 114 24.85 -4.89 -6.48
C ARG A 114 25.09 -4.59 -7.97
N GLY A 115 24.65 -3.42 -8.46
CA GLY A 115 24.81 -3.03 -9.86
C GLY A 115 23.97 -3.84 -10.86
N ARG A 116 22.95 -4.57 -10.39
CA ARG A 116 22.04 -5.38 -11.22
C ARG A 116 20.68 -4.70 -11.45
N PHE A 117 20.62 -3.40 -11.24
CA PHE A 117 19.41 -2.61 -11.39
C PHE A 117 19.30 -2.05 -12.79
N GLY A 118 18.07 -2.04 -13.31
CA GLY A 118 17.79 -1.65 -14.68
C GLY A 118 16.30 -1.70 -14.97
N THR A 119 15.93 -1.41 -16.22
CA THR A 119 14.54 -1.21 -16.65
C THR A 119 13.62 -2.39 -16.38
N GLY A 120 14.13 -3.62 -16.32
CA GLY A 120 13.35 -4.81 -15.98
C GLY A 120 12.71 -4.75 -14.59
N TRP A 121 13.37 -4.11 -13.62
CA TRP A 121 12.83 -3.92 -12.27
C TRP A 121 11.66 -2.94 -12.27
N PHE A 122 11.79 -1.83 -13.01
CA PHE A 122 10.68 -0.87 -13.18
C PHE A 122 9.42 -1.51 -13.78
N ILE A 123 9.58 -2.36 -14.81
CA ILE A 123 8.44 -3.07 -15.41
C ILE A 123 7.83 -4.04 -14.38
N ALA A 124 8.66 -4.77 -13.64
CA ALA A 124 8.19 -5.70 -12.61
C ALA A 124 7.46 -4.97 -11.46
N ALA A 125 7.97 -3.83 -10.99
CA ALA A 125 7.32 -2.99 -9.98
C ALA A 125 5.97 -2.47 -10.48
N GLY A 126 5.91 -1.96 -11.71
CA GLY A 126 4.67 -1.47 -12.32
C GLY A 126 3.62 -2.56 -12.47
N VAL A 127 4.01 -3.75 -12.95
CA VAL A 127 3.11 -4.92 -13.06
C VAL A 127 2.64 -5.36 -11.68
N LEU A 128 3.53 -5.41 -10.68
CA LEU A 128 3.17 -5.77 -9.31
C LEU A 128 2.19 -4.75 -8.72
N ALA A 129 2.44 -3.45 -8.86
CA ALA A 129 1.56 -2.40 -8.38
C ALA A 129 0.18 -2.47 -9.05
N LEU A 130 0.11 -2.72 -10.35
CA LEU A 130 -1.15 -2.90 -11.07
C LEU A 130 -1.90 -4.16 -10.62
N LEU A 131 -1.19 -5.28 -10.47
CA LEU A 131 -1.76 -6.55 -10.02
C LEU A 131 -2.32 -6.42 -8.61
N LEU A 132 -1.57 -5.80 -7.69
CA LEU A 132 -2.02 -5.53 -6.33
C LEU A 132 -3.19 -4.55 -6.30
N SER A 133 -3.16 -3.48 -7.10
CA SER A 133 -4.29 -2.54 -7.24
C SER A 133 -5.55 -3.26 -7.72
N PHE A 134 -5.41 -4.12 -8.73
CA PHE A 134 -6.49 -4.96 -9.23
C PHE A 134 -7.00 -5.93 -8.16
N LEU A 135 -6.10 -6.56 -7.40
CA LEU A 135 -6.44 -7.48 -6.33
C LEU A 135 -7.17 -6.78 -5.16
N MET A 136 -6.82 -5.54 -4.88
CA MET A 136 -7.50 -4.68 -3.90
C MET A 136 -8.88 -4.23 -4.38
N ALA A 137 -9.03 -3.94 -5.68
CA ALA A 137 -10.32 -3.64 -6.29
C ALA A 137 -11.21 -4.88 -6.47
N SER A 138 -10.58 -6.07 -6.61
CA SER A 138 -11.25 -7.34 -6.84
C SER A 138 -12.02 -7.82 -5.62
N ARG A 139 -13.21 -8.38 -5.89
CA ARG A 139 -14.15 -8.90 -4.88
C ARG A 139 -13.79 -10.32 -4.45
N LEU A 140 -12.52 -10.60 -4.13
CA LEU A 140 -12.18 -11.89 -3.52
C LEU A 140 -12.80 -11.93 -2.11
N ARG A 141 -13.93 -12.64 -2.01
CA ARG A 141 -14.60 -12.96 -0.75
C ARG A 141 -13.82 -14.09 -0.10
N ILE A 142 -13.10 -13.79 0.99
CA ILE A 142 -12.48 -14.83 1.81
C ILE A 142 -13.47 -15.20 2.91
N PRO A 143 -14.05 -16.42 2.91
CA PRO A 143 -14.96 -16.86 3.95
C PRO A 143 -14.19 -17.02 5.28
N LYS A 144 -14.72 -16.41 6.34
CA LYS A 144 -14.22 -16.55 7.71
C LYS A 144 -14.51 -17.99 8.16
N ARG A 145 -13.47 -18.77 8.44
CA ARG A 145 -13.60 -20.05 9.15
C ARG A 145 -13.23 -19.86 10.61
#